data_AF-A0A1V1ZJN9-F1
#
_entry.id   AF-A0A1V1ZJN9-F1
#
_cell.length_a   1.000
_cell.length_b   1.000
_cell.length_c   1.000
_cell.angle_alpha   90.00
_cell.angle_beta   90.00
_cell.angle_gamma   90.00
#
_symmetry.space_group_name_H-M   'P 1'
#
loop_
_entity.id
_entity.type
_entity.pdbx_description
1 polymer ?
#
loop_
_entity_poly.entity_id
_entity_poly.type
_entity_poly.pdbx_seq_one_letter_code
_entity_poly.pdbx_strand_id
1 'polypeptide(L)'
;MIKKITRHIFCVVASVTVILIAIASLLFCLTPKEEIGKTAASDIASPQLEDYCLGRDVFKRHCITCHGISSISDPDLLQNLDKKMEQDYFFKFITKQDSLIAYKDRYATEMGSYTEFQNIAISHTFDTITKYSTNKLYEYIVAAKSGKLGL
;
A
#
# COMPACT_ATOMS: atom_id res chain seq x y z
N MET A 1 61.26 24.83 43.69
CA MET A 1 60.84 23.45 43.34
C MET A 1 59.32 23.29 43.13
N ILE A 2 58.46 24.12 43.73
CA ILE A 2 56.98 23.97 43.69
C ILE A 2 56.37 24.14 42.28
N LYS A 3 56.87 25.06 41.43
CA LYS A 3 56.38 25.28 40.04
C LYS A 3 56.52 24.08 39.09
N LYS A 4 57.48 23.19 39.34
CA LYS A 4 57.74 22.02 38.48
C LYS A 4 56.72 20.91 38.78
N ILE A 5 56.38 20.75 40.06
CA ILE A 5 55.41 19.76 40.56
C ILE A 5 53.99 20.10 40.10
N THR A 6 53.57 21.37 40.17
CA THR A 6 52.25 21.80 39.67
C THR A 6 52.08 21.61 38.16
N ARG A 7 53.15 21.80 37.37
CA ARG A 7 53.10 21.54 35.92
C ARG A 7 52.97 20.05 35.59
N HIS A 8 53.64 19.18 36.35
CA HIS A 8 53.50 17.74 36.19
C HIS A 8 52.12 17.23 36.62
N ILE A 9 51.58 17.73 37.75
CA ILE A 9 50.23 17.39 38.20
C ILE A 9 49.19 17.85 37.18
N PHE A 10 49.32 19.07 36.65
CA PHE A 10 48.41 19.59 35.63
C PHE A 10 48.42 18.75 34.33
N CYS A 11 49.61 18.34 33.86
CA CYS A 11 49.71 17.46 32.70
C CYS A 11 49.11 16.07 32.93
N VAL A 12 49.27 15.51 34.14
CA VAL A 12 48.70 14.20 34.50
C VAL A 12 47.17 14.28 34.62
N VAL A 13 46.63 15.35 35.18
CA VAL A 13 45.16 15.54 35.27
C VAL A 13 44.56 15.73 33.87
N ALA A 14 45.22 16.52 33.01
CA ALA A 14 44.76 16.75 31.64
C ALA A 14 44.82 15.47 30.77
N SER A 15 45.82 14.60 30.97
CA SER A 15 45.88 13.34 30.22
C SER A 15 44.83 12.34 30.70
N VAL A 16 44.56 12.28 32.01
CA VAL A 16 43.52 11.41 32.58
C VAL A 16 42.13 11.82 32.09
N THR A 17 41.82 13.12 32.01
CA THR A 17 40.52 13.58 31.51
C THR A 17 40.30 13.24 30.03
N VAL A 18 41.33 13.38 29.19
CA VAL A 18 41.26 12.99 27.77
C VAL A 18 41.02 11.49 27.62
N ILE A 19 41.70 10.66 28.43
CA ILE A 19 41.52 9.21 28.42
C ILE A 19 40.09 8.83 28.85
N LEU A 20 39.55 9.45 29.90
CA LEU A 20 38.19 9.19 30.36
C LEU A 20 37.13 9.56 29.31
N ILE A 21 37.32 10.68 28.60
CA ILE A 21 36.43 11.08 27.50
C ILE A 21 36.50 10.07 26.36
N ALA A 22 37.69 9.62 25.97
CA ALA A 22 37.87 8.63 24.91
C ALA A 22 37.21 7.28 25.25
N ILE A 23 37.35 6.83 26.51
CA ILE A 23 36.70 5.60 26.99
C ILE A 23 35.17 5.75 26.98
N ALA A 24 34.64 6.89 27.45
CA ALA A 24 33.20 7.15 27.42
C ALA A 24 32.64 7.16 25.99
N SER A 25 33.35 7.77 25.04
CA SER A 25 32.97 7.74 23.62
C SER A 25 33.04 6.34 23.02
N LEU A 26 34.05 5.54 23.37
CA LEU A 26 34.16 4.15 22.92
C LEU A 26 33.01 3.30 23.48
N LEU A 27 32.69 3.45 24.77
CA LEU A 27 31.57 2.75 25.40
C LEU A 27 30.23 3.14 24.79
N PHE A 28 30.03 4.43 24.46
CA PHE A 28 28.83 4.91 23.75
C PHE A 28 28.72 4.38 22.31
N CYS A 29 29.85 4.13 21.62
CA CYS A 29 29.85 3.48 20.31
C CYS A 29 29.62 1.96 20.40
N LEU A 30 29.95 1.33 21.53
CA LEU A 30 29.80 -0.10 21.75
C LEU A 30 28.42 -0.48 22.32
N THR A 31 27.60 0.50 22.75
CA THR A 31 26.19 0.21 23.02
C THR A 31 25.53 -0.15 21.70
N PRO A 32 24.93 -1.34 21.55
CA PRO A 32 24.11 -1.64 20.39
C PRO A 32 23.05 -0.54 20.32
N LYS A 33 22.97 0.12 19.16
CA LYS A 33 21.88 1.03 18.85
C LYS A 33 20.61 0.21 19.01
N GLU A 34 19.90 0.41 20.13
CA GLU A 34 18.57 -0.10 20.31
C GLU A 34 17.75 0.61 19.24
N GLU A 35 17.65 -0.04 18.07
CA GLU A 35 16.61 0.28 17.13
C GLU A 35 15.36 0.12 17.95
N ILE A 36 14.73 1.26 18.25
CA ILE A 36 13.33 1.33 18.62
C ILE A 36 12.63 0.64 17.45
N GLY A 37 12.52 -0.67 17.61
CA GLY A 37 11.83 -1.56 16.71
C GLY A 37 10.45 -0.97 16.67
N LYS A 38 10.15 -0.36 15.52
CA LYS A 38 8.81 -0.19 14.99
C LYS A 38 8.07 -1.46 15.38
N THR A 39 7.32 -1.37 16.47
CA THR A 39 6.58 -2.49 17.03
C THR A 39 5.80 -3.05 15.87
N ALA A 40 6.14 -4.28 15.51
CA ALA A 40 5.50 -4.98 14.43
C ALA A 40 4.01 -5.00 14.78
N ALA A 41 3.24 -4.11 14.16
CA ALA A 41 1.80 -4.21 14.03
C ALA A 41 1.43 -5.39 13.10
N SER A 42 2.23 -6.46 13.15
CA SER A 42 2.15 -7.62 12.28
C SER A 42 1.54 -8.83 12.99
N ASP A 43 1.50 -8.84 14.33
CA ASP A 43 1.13 -10.08 15.03
C ASP A 43 -0.36 -10.16 15.41
N ILE A 44 -1.17 -9.16 15.05
CA ILE A 44 -2.64 -9.28 15.03
C ILE A 44 -3.22 -8.45 13.86
N ALA A 45 -2.69 -8.61 12.65
CA ALA A 45 -3.53 -8.30 11.50
C ALA A 45 -4.56 -9.44 11.42
N SER A 46 -5.81 -9.18 11.77
CA SER A 46 -6.87 -10.14 11.50
C SER A 46 -6.80 -10.56 10.02
N PRO A 47 -6.97 -11.84 9.64
CA PRO A 47 -6.98 -12.26 8.24
C PRO A 47 -7.90 -11.41 7.36
N GLN A 48 -9.00 -10.89 7.93
CA GLN A 48 -9.90 -9.98 7.24
C GLN A 48 -9.28 -8.61 6.92
N LEU A 49 -8.37 -8.11 7.75
CA LEU A 49 -7.65 -6.85 7.52
C LEU A 49 -6.57 -7.01 6.44
N GLU A 50 -5.85 -8.12 6.44
CA GLU A 50 -4.85 -8.44 5.42
C GLU A 50 -5.49 -8.59 4.04
N ASP A 51 -6.58 -9.35 3.97
CA ASP A 51 -7.39 -9.52 2.76
C ASP A 51 -7.94 -8.19 2.23
N TYR A 52 -8.40 -7.33 3.13
CA TYR A 52 -8.85 -5.99 2.77
C TYR A 52 -7.71 -5.12 2.21
N CYS A 53 -6.52 -5.20 2.80
CA CYS A 53 -5.34 -4.48 2.30
C CYS A 53 -4.95 -4.94 0.90
N LEU A 54 -5.01 -6.25 0.63
CA LEU A 54 -4.73 -6.78 -0.70
C LEU A 54 -5.71 -6.23 -1.75
N GLY A 55 -7.01 -6.25 -1.47
CA GLY A 55 -8.02 -5.70 -2.39
C GLY A 55 -7.80 -4.21 -2.68
N ARG A 56 -7.51 -3.43 -1.62
CA ARG A 56 -7.17 -2.01 -1.75
C ARG A 56 -5.93 -1.77 -2.62
N ASP A 57 -4.89 -2.58 -2.44
CA ASP A 57 -3.63 -2.40 -3.13
C ASP A 57 -3.75 -2.76 -4.62
N VAL A 58 -4.56 -3.78 -4.94
CA VAL A 58 -4.95 -4.09 -6.32
C VAL A 58 -5.71 -2.91 -6.94
N PHE A 59 -6.69 -2.35 -6.23
CA PHE A 59 -7.47 -1.19 -6.71
C PHE A 59 -6.57 0.02 -7.00
N LYS A 60 -5.67 0.35 -6.07
CA LYS A 60 -4.73 1.48 -6.22
C LYS A 60 -3.75 1.28 -7.36
N ARG A 61 -3.34 0.05 -7.65
CA ARG A 61 -2.36 -0.23 -8.71
C ARG A 61 -2.98 -0.25 -10.11
N HIS A 62 -4.20 -0.77 -10.23
CA HIS A 62 -4.78 -1.08 -11.54
C HIS A 62 -6.03 -0.28 -11.90
N CYS A 63 -6.80 0.18 -10.91
CA CYS A 63 -8.14 0.71 -11.12
C CYS A 63 -8.22 2.22 -10.90
N ILE A 64 -7.52 2.76 -9.91
CA ILE A 64 -7.71 4.13 -9.40
C ILE A 64 -7.50 5.23 -10.44
N THR A 65 -6.66 5.00 -11.46
CA THR A 65 -6.42 5.97 -12.54
C THR A 65 -7.69 6.32 -13.28
N CYS A 66 -8.57 5.33 -13.49
CA CYS A 66 -9.85 5.53 -14.16
C CYS A 66 -11.03 5.58 -13.18
N HIS A 67 -10.93 4.91 -12.03
CA HIS A 67 -12.01 4.67 -11.07
C HIS A 67 -11.91 5.42 -9.72
N GLY A 68 -10.99 6.36 -9.57
CA GLY A 68 -10.86 7.20 -8.38
C GLY A 68 -11.85 8.37 -8.31
N ILE A 69 -11.85 9.06 -7.16
CA ILE A 69 -12.61 10.30 -6.95
C ILE A 69 -12.10 11.35 -7.94
N SER A 70 -12.92 11.73 -8.92
CA SER A 70 -12.62 12.70 -10.00
C SER A 70 -12.00 12.14 -11.29
N SER A 71 -12.02 10.83 -11.51
CA SER A 71 -11.57 10.23 -12.78
C SER A 71 -12.74 9.86 -13.71
N ILE A 72 -12.39 9.42 -14.92
CA ILE A 72 -13.29 9.21 -16.08
C ILE A 72 -14.39 8.16 -15.82
N SER A 73 -14.33 7.34 -14.77
CA SER A 73 -15.23 6.19 -14.65
C SER A 73 -16.69 6.52 -14.42
N ASP A 74 -17.53 5.63 -14.94
CA ASP A 74 -18.91 5.39 -14.51
C ASP A 74 -18.98 5.24 -12.96
N PRO A 75 -19.50 6.23 -12.23
CA PRO A 75 -19.66 6.15 -10.79
C PRO A 75 -20.70 5.09 -10.38
N ASP A 76 -21.57 4.65 -11.30
CA ASP A 76 -22.60 3.64 -11.06
C ASP A 76 -22.02 2.23 -10.96
N LEU A 77 -20.96 1.92 -11.72
CA LEU A 77 -20.32 0.59 -11.72
C LEU A 77 -19.77 0.20 -10.34
N LEU A 78 -19.00 1.08 -9.69
CA LEU A 78 -18.41 0.79 -8.38
C LEU A 78 -19.46 0.82 -7.27
N GLN A 79 -20.47 1.69 -7.38
CA GLN A 79 -21.55 1.79 -6.39
C GLN A 79 -22.50 0.59 -6.42
N ASN A 80 -22.71 -0.01 -7.60
CA ASN A 80 -23.66 -1.09 -7.81
C ASN A 80 -23.00 -2.40 -8.30
N LEU A 81 -21.70 -2.58 -8.08
CA LEU A 81 -20.93 -3.74 -8.57
C LEU A 81 -21.61 -5.07 -8.27
N ASP A 82 -22.02 -5.27 -7.03
CA ASP A 82 -22.69 -6.50 -6.52
C ASP A 82 -24.11 -6.71 -7.03
N LYS A 83 -24.75 -5.66 -7.55
CA LYS A 83 -26.05 -5.78 -8.23
C LYS A 83 -25.89 -6.04 -9.72
N LYS A 84 -24.77 -5.63 -10.30
CA LYS A 84 -24.49 -5.72 -11.74
C LYS A 84 -23.83 -7.03 -12.12
N MET A 85 -22.97 -7.57 -11.25
CA MET A 85 -22.29 -8.83 -11.53
C MET A 85 -21.86 -9.59 -10.27
N GLU A 86 -21.86 -10.91 -10.39
CA GLU A 86 -21.29 -11.81 -9.39
C GLU A 86 -19.76 -11.86 -9.49
N GLN A 87 -19.12 -12.28 -8.39
CA GLN A 87 -17.65 -12.30 -8.23
C GLN A 87 -16.92 -13.11 -9.32
N ASP A 88 -17.48 -14.24 -9.75
CA ASP A 88 -16.88 -15.07 -10.80
C ASP A 88 -16.96 -14.42 -12.18
N TYR A 89 -18.03 -13.67 -12.46
CA TYR A 89 -18.12 -12.86 -13.67
C TYR A 89 -17.19 -11.65 -13.58
N PHE A 90 -17.10 -10.99 -12.42
CA PHE A 90 -16.16 -9.88 -12.20
C PHE A 90 -14.71 -10.25 -12.51
N PHE A 91 -14.28 -11.46 -12.13
CA PHE A 91 -12.98 -11.98 -12.56
C PHE A 91 -12.82 -12.01 -14.08
N LYS A 92 -13.79 -12.57 -14.81
CA LYS A 92 -13.77 -12.60 -16.28
C LYS A 92 -13.81 -11.19 -16.87
N PHE A 93 -14.60 -10.31 -16.26
CA PHE A 93 -14.77 -8.94 -16.69
C PHE A 93 -13.45 -8.16 -16.63
N ILE A 94 -12.73 -8.24 -15.51
CA ILE A 94 -11.44 -7.55 -15.33
C ILE A 94 -10.31 -8.16 -16.17
N THR A 95 -10.29 -9.49 -16.32
CA THR A 95 -9.16 -10.19 -16.93
C THR A 95 -9.34 -10.53 -18.40
N LYS A 96 -10.55 -10.34 -18.96
CA LYS A 96 -10.90 -10.76 -20.33
C LYS A 96 -11.94 -9.86 -21.00
N GLN A 97 -11.99 -8.56 -20.66
CA GLN A 97 -13.03 -7.67 -21.19
C GLN A 97 -13.05 -7.63 -22.73
N ASP A 98 -11.87 -7.59 -23.37
CA ASP A 98 -11.78 -7.58 -24.84
C ASP A 98 -12.40 -8.84 -25.46
N SER A 99 -12.20 -10.00 -24.82
CA SER A 99 -12.83 -11.25 -25.24
C SER A 99 -14.34 -11.19 -25.04
N LEU A 100 -14.83 -10.67 -23.90
CA LEU A 100 -16.25 -10.54 -23.64
C LEU A 100 -16.94 -9.61 -24.65
N ILE A 101 -16.30 -8.50 -25.02
CA ILE A 101 -16.79 -7.60 -26.08
C ILE A 101 -16.82 -8.33 -27.43
N ALA A 102 -15.77 -9.07 -27.79
CA ALA A 102 -15.74 -9.85 -29.03
C ALA A 102 -16.85 -10.91 -29.10
N TYR A 103 -17.21 -11.51 -27.96
CA TYR A 103 -18.33 -12.45 -27.84
C TYR A 103 -19.71 -11.78 -27.71
N LYS A 104 -19.78 -10.44 -27.82
CA LYS A 104 -21.02 -9.66 -27.65
C LYS A 104 -21.69 -9.92 -26.31
N ASP A 105 -20.90 -10.12 -25.26
CA ASP A 105 -21.40 -10.19 -23.90
C ASP A 105 -22.17 -8.91 -23.61
N ARG A 106 -23.44 -9.07 -23.19
CA ARG A 106 -24.38 -7.96 -23.06
C ARG A 106 -23.82 -6.84 -22.19
N TYR A 107 -23.26 -7.21 -21.04
CA TYR A 107 -22.78 -6.25 -20.05
C TYR A 107 -21.48 -5.57 -20.50
N ALA A 108 -20.52 -6.33 -21.02
CA ALA A 108 -19.27 -5.77 -21.52
C ALA A 108 -19.47 -4.85 -22.73
N THR A 109 -20.44 -5.18 -23.59
CA THR A 109 -20.77 -4.39 -24.78
C THR A 109 -21.56 -3.13 -24.43
N GLU A 110 -22.54 -3.22 -23.52
CA GLU A 110 -23.29 -2.06 -23.03
C GLU A 110 -22.36 -1.02 -22.40
N MET A 111 -21.36 -1.44 -21.60
CA MET A 111 -20.36 -0.53 -21.05
C MET A 111 -19.39 0.04 -22.10
N GLY A 112 -18.97 -0.76 -23.07
CA GLY A 112 -18.15 -0.29 -24.20
C GLY A 112 -18.89 0.66 -25.15
N SER A 113 -20.22 0.74 -25.04
CA SER A 113 -21.10 1.54 -25.89
C SER A 113 -21.60 2.83 -25.24
N TYR A 114 -21.23 3.13 -23.99
CA TYR A 114 -21.67 4.35 -23.31
C TYR A 114 -21.32 5.58 -24.16
N THR A 115 -22.36 6.14 -24.78
CA THR A 115 -22.39 7.45 -25.43
C THR A 115 -21.92 8.56 -24.49
N GLU A 116 -21.94 8.31 -23.18
CA GLU A 116 -21.48 9.18 -22.10
C GLU A 116 -19.95 9.33 -22.01
N PHE A 117 -19.16 8.39 -22.57
CA PHE A 117 -17.69 8.50 -22.66
C PHE A 117 -17.20 9.00 -24.03
N GLN A 118 -18.01 9.77 -24.76
CA GLN A 118 -17.65 10.34 -26.06
C GLN A 118 -17.23 9.29 -27.13
N ASN A 119 -17.76 8.06 -27.05
CA ASN A 119 -17.37 6.93 -27.92
C ASN A 119 -15.92 6.46 -27.75
N ILE A 120 -15.27 6.76 -26.62
CA ILE A 120 -14.01 6.12 -26.27
C ILE A 120 -14.37 4.70 -25.80
N ALA A 121 -14.00 3.69 -26.59
CA ALA A 121 -14.08 2.30 -26.16
C ALA A 121 -13.08 2.10 -25.02
N ILE A 122 -13.54 2.21 -23.77
CA ILE A 122 -12.72 1.95 -22.58
C ILE A 122 -12.82 0.45 -22.28
N SER A 123 -11.82 -0.31 -22.73
CA SER A 123 -11.61 -1.69 -22.29
C SER A 123 -10.33 -1.82 -21.47
N HIS A 124 -10.34 -2.72 -20.50
CA HIS A 124 -9.16 -3.10 -19.74
C HIS A 124 -9.07 -4.63 -19.65
N THR A 125 -7.85 -5.15 -19.76
CA THR A 125 -7.57 -6.58 -19.63
C THR A 125 -6.32 -6.73 -18.78
N PHE A 126 -6.47 -7.27 -17.56
CA PHE A 126 -5.35 -7.50 -16.65
C PHE A 126 -5.05 -9.00 -16.55
N ASP A 127 -4.07 -9.47 -17.34
CA ASP A 127 -3.68 -10.89 -17.45
C ASP A 127 -2.91 -11.42 -16.23
N THR A 128 -2.34 -10.54 -15.43
CA THR A 128 -1.51 -10.88 -14.25
C THR A 128 -2.30 -10.95 -12.93
N ILE A 129 -3.56 -10.50 -12.89
CA ILE A 129 -4.36 -10.54 -11.66
C ILE A 129 -5.00 -11.93 -11.50
N THR A 130 -4.75 -12.55 -10.36
CA THR A 130 -5.29 -13.89 -10.05
C THR A 130 -6.75 -13.82 -9.60
N LYS A 131 -7.47 -14.95 -9.71
CA LYS A 131 -8.85 -15.07 -9.17
C LYS A 131 -8.91 -14.73 -7.68
N TYR A 132 -7.91 -15.12 -6.90
CA TYR A 132 -7.82 -14.76 -5.48
C TYR A 132 -7.74 -13.25 -5.28
N SER A 133 -6.81 -12.58 -5.95
CA SER A 133 -6.63 -11.13 -5.89
C SER A 133 -7.87 -10.36 -6.37
N THR A 134 -8.54 -10.85 -7.41
CA THR A 134 -9.80 -10.26 -7.90
C THR A 134 -10.94 -10.45 -6.91
N ASN A 135 -11.01 -11.59 -6.22
CA ASN A 135 -12.00 -11.80 -5.18
C ASN A 135 -11.82 -10.79 -4.03
N LYS A 136 -10.57 -10.54 -3.61
CA LYS A 136 -10.26 -9.53 -2.58
C LYS A 136 -10.53 -8.10 -3.05
N LEU A 137 -10.27 -7.81 -4.33
CA LEU A 137 -10.66 -6.54 -4.94
C LEU A 137 -12.19 -6.34 -4.91
N TYR A 138 -12.97 -7.36 -5.25
CA TYR A 138 -14.44 -7.31 -5.21
C TYR A 138 -14.94 -7.01 -3.79
N GLU A 139 -14.43 -7.76 -2.79
CA GLU A 139 -14.75 -7.56 -1.38
C GLU A 139 -14.42 -6.13 -0.92
N TYR A 140 -13.25 -5.61 -1.32
CA TYR A 140 -12.83 -4.24 -1.03
C TYR A 140 -13.80 -3.19 -1.60
N ILE A 141 -14.16 -3.29 -2.88
CA ILE A 141 -15.07 -2.32 -3.55
C ILE A 141 -16.46 -2.36 -2.89
N VAL A 142 -16.99 -3.57 -2.65
CA VAL A 142 -18.31 -3.76 -2.01
C VAL A 142 -18.31 -3.25 -0.56
N ALA A 143 -17.21 -3.39 0.17
CA ALA A 143 -17.11 -2.86 1.53
C ALA A 143 -16.96 -1.33 1.54
N ALA A 144 -16.20 -0.76 0.61
CA ALA A 144 -15.88 0.66 0.60
C ALA A 144 -17.08 1.52 0.14
N LYS A 145 -17.94 1.02 -0.76
CA LYS A 145 -19.22 1.70 -1.11
C LYS A 145 -20.18 1.85 0.08
N SER A 146 -20.12 0.98 1.07
CA SER A 146 -21.02 1.00 2.24
C SER A 146 -20.63 2.06 3.28
N GLY A 147 -19.79 3.03 2.92
CA GLY A 147 -19.33 4.11 3.79
C GLY A 147 -18.36 3.66 4.89
N LYS A 148 -17.94 2.39 4.90
CA LYS A 148 -17.03 1.90 5.94
C LYS A 148 -15.63 2.48 5.80
N LEU A 149 -15.13 2.77 4.60
CA LEU A 149 -13.69 2.98 4.39
C LEU A 149 -13.28 3.96 3.27
N GLY A 150 -14.20 4.80 2.77
CA GLY A 150 -13.90 5.95 1.89
C GLY A 150 -13.25 5.58 0.56
N LEU A 151 -14.08 5.39 -0.47
CA LEU A 151 -13.63 5.39 -1.87
C LEU A 151 -13.70 6.79 -2.46
#